data_AF-A0A1G7H358-F1
#
_entry.id   AF-A0A1G7H358-F1
#
_cell.length_a   1.000
_cell.length_b   1.000
_cell.length_c   1.000
_cell.angle_alpha   90.00
_cell.angle_beta   90.00
_cell.angle_gamma   90.00
#
_symmetry.space_group_name_H-M   'P 1'
#
loop_
_entity.id
_entity.type
_entity.pdbx_description
1 polymer ?
#
loop_
_entity_poly.entity_id
_entity_poly.type
_entity_poly.pdbx_seq_one_letter_code
_entity_poly.pdbx_strand_id
1 'polypeptide(L)'
;MEKKLKSLKYLPKIWAAIGYLTILIFSFVLFFGRNIQTIRIEFLFVNLPGFYTHVSNFSLSLIIFVTIGYIGLMMGSTLKHLTMIGVIIGLINLVIEFFISILNTADKIDAVYGVFGVFLGLIFLFSIQKWGLNKNEL
;
A
#
# COMPACT_ATOMS: atom_id res chain seq x y z
N MET A 1 -10.54 -22.00 13.02
CA MET A 1 -9.88 -20.69 13.23
C MET A 1 -8.51 -20.87 13.90
N GLU A 2 -8.46 -21.62 15.01
CA GLU A 2 -7.23 -21.91 15.78
C GLU A 2 -6.06 -22.47 14.94
N LYS A 3 -6.33 -23.42 14.04
CA LYS A 3 -5.31 -24.01 13.14
C LYS A 3 -4.63 -22.97 12.22
N LYS A 4 -5.36 -21.93 11.79
CA LYS A 4 -4.79 -20.84 10.97
C LYS A 4 -3.94 -19.90 11.81
N LEU A 5 -4.35 -19.61 13.04
CA LEU A 5 -3.56 -18.80 13.98
C LEU A 5 -2.23 -19.48 14.30
N LYS A 6 -2.20 -20.80 14.54
CA LYS A 6 -0.96 -21.56 14.76
C LYS A 6 0.02 -21.53 13.58
N SER A 7 -0.46 -21.27 12.35
CA SER A 7 0.41 -21.16 11.16
C SER A 7 1.13 -19.80 11.04
N LEU A 8 0.71 -18.78 11.79
CA LEU A 8 1.40 -17.48 11.77
C LEU A 8 2.64 -17.54 12.66
N LYS A 9 3.75 -16.98 12.19
CA LYS A 9 4.99 -16.86 12.97
C LYS A 9 4.93 -15.68 13.95
N TYR A 10 4.22 -14.62 13.57
CA TYR A 10 4.07 -13.41 14.36
C TYR A 10 2.60 -12.97 14.42
N LEU A 11 2.23 -12.37 15.55
CA LEU A 11 0.95 -11.71 15.75
C LEU A 11 1.17 -10.20 15.81
N PRO A 12 0.32 -9.40 15.16
CA PRO A 12 0.41 -7.95 15.22
C PRO A 12 -0.05 -7.43 16.57
N LYS A 13 0.62 -6.40 17.08
CA LYS A 13 0.12 -5.58 18.18
C LYS A 13 -1.14 -4.84 17.75
N ILE A 14 -2.00 -4.49 18.70
CA ILE A 14 -3.26 -3.79 18.43
C ILE A 14 -3.03 -2.51 17.59
N TRP A 15 -2.03 -1.70 17.95
CA TRP A 15 -1.73 -0.47 17.21
C TRP A 15 -1.23 -0.75 15.77
N ALA A 16 -0.57 -1.89 15.53
CA ALA A 16 -0.14 -2.29 14.20
C ALA A 16 -1.34 -2.67 13.33
N ALA A 17 -2.31 -3.38 13.91
CA ALA A 17 -3.57 -3.72 13.25
C ALA A 17 -4.42 -2.47 12.97
N ILE A 18 -4.52 -1.55 13.93
CA ILE A 18 -5.20 -0.26 13.73
C ILE A 18 -4.51 0.53 12.62
N GLY A 19 -3.19 0.69 12.67
CA GLY A 19 -2.44 1.41 11.65
C GLY A 19 -2.60 0.81 10.24
N TYR A 20 -2.62 -0.51 10.15
CA TYR A 20 -2.90 -1.22 8.89
C TYR A 20 -4.30 -0.88 8.35
N LEU A 21 -5.34 -0.99 9.19
CA LEU A 21 -6.72 -0.67 8.81
C LEU A 21 -6.88 0.82 8.44
N THR A 22 -6.23 1.72 9.19
CA THR A 22 -6.23 3.16 8.90
C THR A 22 -5.62 3.43 7.52
N ILE A 23 -4.47 2.84 7.19
CA ILE A 23 -3.85 2.98 5.87
C ILE A 23 -4.78 2.46 4.78
N LEU A 24 -5.42 1.30 4.97
CA LEU A 24 -6.35 0.76 3.97
C LEU A 24 -7.56 1.67 3.77
N ILE A 25 -8.24 2.05 4.85
CA ILE A 25 -9.42 2.92 4.77
C ILE A 25 -9.05 4.24 4.10
N PHE A 26 -7.95 4.87 4.52
CA PHE A 26 -7.47 6.10 3.91
C PHE A 26 -7.17 5.92 2.42
N SER A 27 -6.48 4.85 2.04
CA SER A 27 -6.16 4.55 0.65
C SER A 27 -7.41 4.31 -0.20
N PHE A 28 -8.43 3.64 0.35
CA PHE A 28 -9.73 3.45 -0.32
C PHE A 28 -10.50 4.77 -0.46
N VAL A 29 -10.54 5.62 0.57
CA VAL A 29 -11.13 6.96 0.47
C VAL A 29 -10.47 7.76 -0.64
N LEU A 30 -9.14 7.73 -0.72
CA LEU A 30 -8.39 8.36 -1.80
C LEU A 30 -8.71 7.76 -3.17
N PHE A 31 -8.75 6.42 -3.28
CA PHE A 31 -9.03 5.72 -4.53
C PHE A 31 -10.41 6.06 -5.09
N PHE A 32 -11.46 5.93 -4.25
CA PHE A 32 -12.82 6.25 -4.65
C PHE A 32 -13.03 7.75 -4.84
N GLY A 33 -12.29 8.60 -4.10
CA GLY A 33 -12.33 10.04 -4.24
C GLY A 33 -11.96 10.55 -5.64
N ARG A 34 -11.26 9.75 -6.46
CA ARG A 34 -11.07 10.05 -7.89
C ARG A 34 -12.42 10.25 -8.59
N ASN A 35 -13.36 9.33 -8.38
CA ASN A 35 -14.64 9.29 -9.10
C ASN A 35 -15.81 9.87 -8.28
N ILE A 36 -15.72 9.84 -6.95
CA ILE A 36 -16.77 10.31 -6.03
C ILE A 36 -16.29 11.61 -5.39
N GLN A 37 -16.80 12.75 -5.88
CA GLN A 37 -16.33 14.06 -5.46
C GLN A 37 -16.62 14.38 -3.98
N THR A 38 -17.74 13.87 -3.44
CA THR A 38 -18.21 14.15 -2.08
C THR A 38 -17.33 13.58 -0.96
N ILE A 39 -16.47 12.60 -1.28
CA ILE A 39 -15.54 11.99 -0.31
C ILE A 39 -14.10 12.50 -0.48
N ARG A 40 -13.88 13.48 -1.37
CA ARG A 40 -12.56 14.08 -1.56
C ARG A 40 -12.16 14.84 -0.31
N ILE A 41 -10.89 14.72 0.04
CA ILE A 41 -10.26 15.48 1.11
C ILE A 41 -10.01 16.88 0.55
N GLU A 42 -10.76 17.86 1.04
CA GLU A 42 -10.72 19.24 0.57
C GLU A 42 -9.31 19.83 0.60
N PHE A 43 -8.55 19.58 1.67
CA PHE A 43 -7.16 20.02 1.80
C PHE A 43 -6.29 19.55 0.61
N LEU A 44 -6.41 18.29 0.19
CA LEU A 44 -5.63 17.76 -0.94
C LEU A 44 -6.13 18.32 -2.27
N PHE A 45 -7.44 18.48 -2.43
CA PHE A 45 -8.03 19.04 -3.64
C PHE A 45 -7.61 20.49 -3.89
N VAL A 46 -7.58 21.31 -2.84
CA VAL A 46 -7.24 22.74 -2.93
C VAL A 46 -5.74 22.96 -3.07
N ASN A 47 -4.91 22.22 -2.31
CA ASN A 47 -3.47 22.49 -2.25
C ASN A 47 -2.63 21.67 -3.25
N LEU A 48 -3.19 20.61 -3.84
CA LEU A 48 -2.49 19.74 -4.80
C LEU A 48 -3.34 19.59 -6.08
N PRO A 49 -3.33 20.60 -6.97
CA PRO A 49 -4.04 20.53 -8.24
C PRO A 49 -3.65 19.28 -9.03
N GLY A 50 -4.63 18.55 -9.56
CA GLY A 50 -4.40 17.32 -10.32
C GLY A 50 -4.11 16.07 -9.48
N PHE A 51 -4.04 16.16 -8.14
CA PHE A 51 -3.81 15.01 -7.27
C PHE A 51 -4.80 13.85 -7.54
N TYR A 52 -6.08 14.17 -7.66
CA TYR A 52 -7.13 13.16 -7.87
C TYR A 52 -7.10 12.50 -9.27
N THR A 53 -6.31 13.03 -10.21
CA THR A 53 -6.09 12.41 -11.52
C THR A 53 -5.21 11.16 -11.39
N HIS A 54 -4.18 11.23 -10.53
CA HIS A 54 -3.15 10.19 -10.39
C HIS A 54 -3.27 9.34 -9.11
N VAL A 55 -4.16 9.75 -8.19
CA VAL A 55 -4.31 9.12 -6.87
C VAL A 55 -4.62 7.63 -6.92
N SER A 56 -5.27 7.13 -7.98
CA SER A 56 -5.57 5.71 -8.10
C SER A 56 -4.34 4.83 -8.14
N ASN A 57 -3.28 5.25 -8.85
CA ASN A 57 -2.04 4.49 -8.94
C ASN A 57 -1.31 4.46 -7.58
N PHE A 58 -1.30 5.60 -6.88
CA PHE A 58 -0.82 5.67 -5.50
C PHE A 58 -1.59 4.73 -4.57
N SER A 59 -2.92 4.86 -4.54
CA SER A 59 -3.79 4.09 -3.63
C SER A 59 -3.72 2.59 -3.90
N LEU A 60 -3.79 2.16 -5.15
CA LEU A 60 -3.72 0.73 -5.48
C LEU A 60 -2.36 0.13 -5.13
N SER A 61 -1.28 0.84 -5.46
CA SER A 61 0.07 0.39 -5.11
C SER A 61 0.25 0.24 -3.61
N LEU A 62 -0.22 1.22 -2.84
CA LEU A 62 -0.17 1.21 -1.38
C LEU A 62 -1.02 0.08 -0.79
N ILE A 63 -2.27 -0.09 -1.23
CA ILE A 63 -3.18 -1.16 -0.78
C ILE A 63 -2.59 -2.53 -1.05
N ILE A 64 -2.19 -2.80 -2.29
CA ILE A 64 -1.65 -4.10 -2.70
C ILE A 64 -0.39 -4.41 -1.90
N PHE A 65 0.55 -3.46 -1.85
CA PHE A 65 1.83 -3.70 -1.21
C PHE A 65 1.72 -3.86 0.30
N VAL A 66 0.96 -2.99 0.98
CA VAL A 66 0.77 -3.09 2.43
C VAL A 66 -0.01 -4.36 2.79
N THR A 67 -1.01 -4.76 2.00
CA THR A 67 -1.76 -6.01 2.25
C THR A 67 -0.85 -7.23 2.16
N ILE A 68 -0.13 -7.38 1.04
CA ILE A 68 0.80 -8.50 0.84
C ILE A 68 1.89 -8.49 1.91
N GLY A 69 2.48 -7.32 2.17
CA GLY A 69 3.57 -7.20 3.12
C GLY A 69 3.16 -7.45 4.56
N TYR A 70 1.98 -6.97 4.98
CA TYR A 70 1.49 -7.15 6.34
C TYR A 70 1.18 -8.63 6.63
N ILE A 71 0.56 -9.32 5.68
CA ILE A 71 0.36 -10.78 5.76
C ILE A 71 1.72 -11.50 5.75
N GLY A 72 2.61 -11.12 4.84
CA GLY A 72 3.95 -11.68 4.74
C GLY A 72 4.75 -11.55 6.04
N LEU A 73 4.65 -10.41 6.72
CA LEU A 73 5.27 -10.18 8.03
C LEU A 73 4.76 -11.13 9.10
N MET A 74 3.44 -11.34 9.18
CA MET A 74 2.84 -12.32 10.12
C MET A 74 3.29 -13.76 9.80
N MET A 75 3.53 -14.07 8.52
CA MET A 75 4.09 -15.36 8.07
C MET A 75 5.62 -15.46 8.24
N GLY A 76 6.29 -14.38 8.62
CA GLY A 76 7.73 -14.37 8.89
C GLY A 76 8.64 -13.92 7.74
N SER A 77 8.08 -13.25 6.73
CA SER A 77 8.86 -12.63 5.65
C SER A 77 9.83 -11.58 6.21
N THR A 78 11.06 -11.57 5.69
CA THR A 78 12.06 -10.56 6.07
C THR A 78 11.88 -9.27 5.28
N LEU A 79 12.46 -8.16 5.76
CA LEU A 79 12.44 -6.88 5.03
C LEU A 79 12.97 -7.00 3.59
N LYS A 80 13.95 -7.87 3.38
CA LYS A 80 14.51 -8.15 2.05
C LYS A 80 13.43 -8.67 1.09
N HIS A 81 12.60 -9.62 1.55
CA HIS A 81 11.48 -10.14 0.75
C HIS A 81 10.48 -9.03 0.41
N LEU A 82 10.12 -8.20 1.40
CA LEU A 82 9.19 -7.10 1.20
C LEU A 82 9.74 -6.05 0.24
N THR A 83 11.03 -5.73 0.35
CA THR A 83 11.69 -4.79 -0.56
C THR A 83 11.67 -5.32 -1.98
N MET A 84 11.95 -6.61 -2.20
CA MET A 84 11.86 -7.23 -3.53
C MET A 84 10.43 -7.17 -4.10
N ILE A 85 9.42 -7.48 -3.29
CA ILE A 85 8.01 -7.36 -3.70
C ILE A 85 7.68 -5.91 -4.07
N GLY A 86 8.10 -4.94 -3.26
CA GLY A 86 7.89 -3.52 -3.54
C GLY A 86 8.54 -3.08 -4.84
N VAL A 87 9.79 -3.49 -5.09
CA VAL A 87 10.48 -3.23 -6.37
C VAL A 87 9.71 -3.83 -7.54
N ILE A 88 9.22 -5.07 -7.43
CA ILE A 88 8.42 -5.70 -8.48
C ILE A 88 7.14 -4.90 -8.74
N ILE A 89 6.40 -4.49 -7.71
CA ILE A 89 5.18 -3.68 -7.86
C ILE A 89 5.50 -2.34 -8.52
N GLY A 90 6.59 -1.67 -8.10
CA GLY A 90 7.05 -0.42 -8.71
C GLY A 90 7.39 -0.59 -10.19
N LEU A 91 8.10 -1.67 -10.56
CA LEU A 91 8.40 -2.00 -11.94
C LEU A 91 7.13 -2.32 -12.75
N ILE A 92 6.18 -3.03 -12.18
CA ILE A 92 4.88 -3.31 -12.84
C ILE A 92 4.15 -1.99 -13.12
N ASN A 93 4.08 -1.06 -12.17
CA ASN A 93 3.49 0.26 -12.40
C ASN A 93 4.18 1.02 -13.53
N LEU A 94 5.52 0.99 -13.58
CA LEU A 94 6.28 1.60 -14.67
C LEU A 94 5.94 0.93 -16.00
N VAL A 95 5.97 -0.40 -16.07
CA VAL A 95 5.67 -1.13 -17.31
C VAL A 95 4.25 -0.85 -17.80
N ILE A 96 3.27 -0.84 -16.89
CA ILE A 96 1.88 -0.54 -17.23
C ILE A 96 1.79 0.86 -17.85
N GLU A 97 2.36 1.87 -17.19
CA GLU A 97 2.23 3.27 -17.62
C GLU A 97 3.01 3.57 -18.92
N PHE A 98 4.15 2.90 -19.14
CA PHE A 98 4.99 3.12 -20.33
C PHE A 98 4.61 2.26 -21.55
N PHE A 99 4.03 1.08 -21.36
CA PHE A 99 3.76 0.13 -22.45
C PHE A 99 2.28 -0.14 -22.70
N ILE A 100 1.40 0.10 -21.73
CA ILE A 100 -0.05 -0.07 -21.92
C ILE A 100 -0.67 1.28 -22.31
N SER A 101 -0.20 1.83 -23.44
CA SER A 101 -0.78 3.00 -24.12
C SER A 101 -2.17 2.75 -24.72
N ILE A 102 -2.77 1.58 -24.45
CA ILE A 102 -4.10 1.18 -24.93
C ILE A 102 -5.21 1.73 -24.02
N LEU A 103 -4.91 2.03 -22.74
CA LEU A 103 -5.91 2.48 -21.75
C LEU A 103 -5.72 3.92 -21.26
N ASN A 104 -4.54 4.52 -21.39
CA ASN A 104 -4.28 5.89 -20.95
C ASN A 104 -3.18 6.56 -21.80
N THR A 105 -3.14 7.90 -21.79
CA THR A 105 -2.00 8.64 -22.36
C THR A 105 -0.82 8.44 -21.40
N ALA A 106 0.34 8.02 -21.90
CA ALA A 106 1.49 7.73 -21.04
C ALA A 106 1.86 8.94 -20.17
N ASP A 107 1.59 8.85 -18.86
CA ASP A 107 1.84 9.92 -17.92
C ASP A 107 2.90 9.50 -16.89
N LYS A 108 4.08 10.12 -16.97
CA LYS A 108 5.17 9.85 -16.03
C LYS A 108 4.78 10.16 -14.58
N ILE A 109 3.83 11.07 -14.36
CA ILE A 109 3.34 11.44 -13.03
C ILE A 109 2.58 10.27 -12.41
N ASP A 110 1.80 9.53 -13.20
CA ASP A 110 1.06 8.36 -12.73
C ASP A 110 1.99 7.25 -12.19
N ALA A 111 3.08 6.99 -12.89
CA ALA A 111 4.11 6.07 -12.44
C ALA A 111 4.78 6.53 -11.13
N VAL A 112 5.06 7.83 -10.99
CA VAL A 112 5.63 8.41 -9.76
C VAL A 112 4.69 8.22 -8.58
N TYR A 113 3.39 8.42 -8.77
CA TYR A 113 2.37 8.19 -7.72
C TYR A 113 2.36 6.73 -7.27
N GLY A 114 2.40 5.78 -8.22
CA GLY A 114 2.49 4.35 -7.90
C GLY A 114 3.75 4.00 -7.09
N VAL A 115 4.91 4.50 -7.51
CA VAL A 115 6.19 4.32 -6.77
C VAL A 115 6.12 4.94 -5.38
N PHE A 116 5.52 6.12 -5.23
CA PHE A 116 5.37 6.76 -3.93
C PHE A 116 4.45 5.96 -2.99
N GLY A 117 3.41 5.32 -3.52
CA GLY A 117 2.56 4.40 -2.77
C GLY A 117 3.35 3.19 -2.24
N VAL A 118 4.20 2.59 -3.08
CA VAL A 118 5.11 1.51 -2.65
C VAL A 118 6.08 1.98 -1.57
N PHE A 119 6.68 3.16 -1.75
CA PHE A 119 7.65 3.72 -0.82
C PHE A 119 7.03 3.94 0.57
N LEU A 120 5.85 4.57 0.63
CA LEU A 120 5.11 4.77 1.88
C LEU A 120 4.73 3.43 2.53
N GLY A 121 4.31 2.46 1.73
CA GLY A 121 4.05 1.10 2.20
C GLY A 121 5.29 0.44 2.81
N LEU A 122 6.47 0.63 2.22
CA LEU A 122 7.72 0.08 2.73
C LEU A 122 8.08 0.67 4.10
N ILE A 123 7.95 1.98 4.27
CA ILE A 123 8.18 2.67 5.55
C ILE A 123 7.24 2.12 6.63
N PHE A 124 5.96 1.96 6.30
CA PHE A 124 4.98 1.39 7.21
C PHE A 124 5.35 -0.05 7.61
N LEU A 125 5.60 -0.92 6.63
CA LEU A 125 5.94 -2.32 6.86
C LEU A 125 7.24 -2.48 7.65
N PHE A 126 8.25 -1.65 7.39
CA PHE A 126 9.47 -1.59 8.18
C PHE A 126 9.18 -1.28 9.66
N SER A 127 8.31 -0.30 9.90
CA SER A 127 7.90 0.09 11.26
C SER A 127 7.15 -1.05 11.96
N ILE A 128 6.26 -1.75 11.26
CA ILE A 128 5.56 -2.93 11.80
C ILE A 128 6.55 -4.05 12.11
N GLN A 129 7.47 -4.36 11.20
CA GLN A 129 8.46 -5.41 11.42
C GLN A 129 9.33 -5.16 12.65
N LYS A 130 9.73 -3.90 12.85
CA LYS A 130 10.65 -3.52 13.94
C LYS A 130 9.95 -3.44 15.30
N TRP A 131 8.70 -2.98 15.35
CA TRP A 131 8.04 -2.66 16.62
C TRP A 131 6.65 -3.26 16.79
N GLY A 132 5.97 -3.59 15.70
CA GLY A 132 4.54 -3.91 15.64
C GLY A 132 4.19 -5.39 15.73
N LEU A 133 5.16 -6.29 15.87
CA LEU A 133 4.95 -7.74 15.90
C LEU A 133 5.40 -8.35 17.23
N ASN A 134 4.64 -9.34 17.70
CA ASN A 134 5.02 -10.26 18.77
C ASN A 134 5.21 -11.66 18.19
N LYS A 135 6.10 -12.46 18.76
CA LYS A 135 6.19 -13.89 18.39
C LYS A 135 4.88 -14.57 18.72
N ASN A 136 4.44 -15.47 17.85
CA ASN A 136 3.27 -16.29 18.12
C ASN A 136 3.67 -17.49 18.99
N GLU A 137 3.07 -17.60 20.17
CA GLU A 137 3.34 -18.65 21.16
C GLU A 137 2.12 -19.59 21.35
N LEU A 138 1.09 -19.43 20.50
CA LEU A 138 -0.15 -20.22 20.50
C LEU A 138 0.01 -21.63 19.90
#